data_AF-A0A285N1Q5-F1
#
_entry.id   AF-A0A285N1Q5-F1
#
_cell.length_a   1.000
_cell.length_b   1.000
_cell.length_c   1.000
_cell.angle_alpha   90.00
_cell.angle_beta   90.00
_cell.angle_gamma   90.00
#
_symmetry.space_group_name_H-M   'P 1'
#
loop_
_entity.id
_entity.type
_entity.pdbx_description
1 polymer ?
#
loop_
_entity_poly.entity_id
_entity_poly.type
_entity_poly.pdbx_seq_one_letter_code
_entity_poly.pdbx_strand_id
1 'polypeptide(L)'
;MVTADKKIQIFIFKGHPERVKTQVAPVFEIDNSESYMEVPFEFYLDLPEEEKAFVEGFNKYIDGDFKGSRRELAKSASKIPEAKYMFALVNIVLGKFREAQFLLADFKPEWKRYIQTWRVPVLVVPFQTGDKALYISIDEKGLQALNYLLEGKSAEEIAFLLGL
;
A
#
# COMPACT_ATOMS: atom_id res chain seq x y z
N MET A 1 -12.22 -26.87 -4.34
CA MET A 1 -11.14 -25.85 -4.27
C MET A 1 -11.73 -24.63 -3.63
N VAL A 2 -11.18 -24.21 -2.49
CA VAL A 2 -11.68 -23.09 -1.69
C VAL A 2 -11.39 -21.81 -2.47
N THR A 3 -12.43 -21.12 -2.95
CA THR A 3 -12.29 -19.75 -3.44
C THR A 3 -11.90 -18.89 -2.24
N ALA A 4 -10.62 -18.52 -2.17
CA ALA A 4 -10.18 -17.47 -1.25
C ALA A 4 -11.10 -16.27 -1.46
N ASP A 5 -11.70 -15.78 -0.37
CA ASP A 5 -12.50 -14.56 -0.35
C ASP A 5 -11.76 -13.48 -1.15
N LYS A 6 -12.35 -13.00 -2.24
CA LYS A 6 -11.79 -11.99 -3.17
C LYS A 6 -11.72 -10.62 -2.50
N LYS A 7 -10.86 -10.49 -1.50
CA LYS A 7 -10.65 -9.26 -0.73
C LYS A 7 -9.50 -8.49 -1.32
N ILE A 8 -9.59 -7.17 -1.24
CA ILE A 8 -8.46 -6.27 -1.52
C ILE A 8 -7.37 -6.58 -0.50
N GLN A 9 -6.15 -6.77 -0.98
CA GLN A 9 -4.99 -7.09 -0.16
C GLN A 9 -3.87 -6.09 -0.40
N ILE A 10 -2.82 -6.20 0.41
CA ILE A 10 -1.60 -5.46 0.17
C ILE A 10 -0.41 -6.40 0.22
N PHE A 11 0.41 -6.33 -0.82
CA PHE A 11 1.69 -7.03 -0.86
C PHE A 11 2.85 -6.06 -0.74
N ILE A 12 3.95 -6.54 -0.16
CA ILE A 12 5.21 -5.79 -0.09
C ILE A 12 6.18 -6.35 -1.11
N PHE A 13 6.40 -5.59 -2.18
CA PHE A 13 7.38 -5.96 -3.19
C PHE A 13 8.79 -5.51 -2.76
N LYS A 14 9.77 -6.39 -2.91
CA LYS A 14 11.19 -6.07 -2.71
C LYS A 14 11.75 -5.45 -3.99
N GLY A 15 12.26 -4.23 -3.92
CA GLY A 15 12.80 -3.57 -5.10
C GLY A 15 12.80 -2.04 -5.02
N HIS A 16 13.44 -1.43 -6.01
CA HIS A 16 13.35 0.02 -6.22
C HIS A 16 11.93 0.37 -6.67
N PRO A 17 11.27 1.40 -6.09
CA PRO A 17 9.88 1.75 -6.43
C PRO A 17 9.65 2.04 -7.91
N GLU A 18 10.65 2.60 -8.61
CA GLU A 18 10.54 2.81 -10.06
C GLU A 18 10.38 1.51 -10.88
N ARG A 19 10.81 0.37 -10.34
CA ARG A 19 10.69 -0.95 -11.01
C ARG A 19 9.38 -1.66 -10.69
N VAL A 20 8.65 -1.21 -9.67
CA VAL A 20 7.36 -1.78 -9.27
C VAL A 20 6.27 -0.95 -9.92
N LYS A 21 5.76 -1.41 -11.06
CA LYS A 21 4.77 -0.68 -11.87
C LYS A 21 3.35 -1.14 -11.57
N THR A 22 2.41 -0.22 -11.73
CA THR A 22 0.99 -0.57 -11.76
C THR A 22 0.69 -1.41 -12.99
N GLN A 23 0.07 -2.59 -12.79
CA GLN A 23 -0.09 -3.60 -13.84
C GLN A 23 -1.23 -4.58 -13.54
N VAL A 24 -1.68 -5.30 -14.57
CA VAL A 24 -2.54 -6.47 -14.43
C VAL A 24 -1.68 -7.73 -14.51
N ALA A 25 -1.82 -8.62 -13.53
CA ALA A 25 -1.13 -9.90 -13.51
C ALA A 25 -2.01 -10.99 -12.88
N PRO A 26 -1.67 -12.28 -13.06
CA PRO A 26 -2.34 -13.36 -12.34
C PRO A 26 -2.33 -13.13 -10.82
N VAL A 27 -3.35 -13.62 -10.13
CA VAL A 27 -3.36 -13.60 -8.65
C VAL A 27 -2.38 -14.65 -8.14
N PHE A 28 -1.48 -14.26 -7.25
CA PHE A 28 -0.63 -15.17 -6.49
C PHE A 28 -0.46 -14.64 -5.06
N GLU A 29 -0.16 -15.53 -4.13
CA GLU A 29 0.12 -15.15 -2.75
C GLU A 29 1.59 -14.75 -2.60
N ILE A 30 1.83 -13.65 -1.88
CA ILE A 30 3.17 -13.21 -1.48
C ILE A 30 3.28 -13.37 0.03
N ASP A 31 4.30 -14.08 0.48
CA ASP A 31 4.68 -14.07 1.88
C ASP A 31 5.44 -12.77 2.21
N ASN A 32 4.83 -11.91 3.01
CA ASN A 32 5.42 -10.65 3.45
C ASN A 32 6.39 -10.82 4.64
N SER A 33 6.57 -12.03 5.19
CA SER A 33 7.33 -12.28 6.42
C SER A 33 8.78 -11.81 6.38
N GLU A 34 9.40 -11.75 5.20
CA GLU A 34 10.78 -11.25 5.05
C GLU A 34 10.86 -9.73 4.74
N SER A 35 9.77 -9.00 4.93
CA SER A 35 9.67 -7.60 4.53
C SER A 35 9.83 -6.61 5.67
N TYR A 36 9.99 -7.05 6.93
CA TYR A 36 10.06 -6.17 8.10
C TYR A 36 11.15 -5.09 7.97
N MET A 37 10.86 -3.92 8.51
CA MET A 37 11.87 -2.90 8.76
C MET A 37 12.61 -3.25 10.05
N GLU A 38 13.84 -3.70 9.90
CA GLU A 38 14.74 -3.97 11.01
C GLU A 38 15.56 -2.70 11.32
N VAL A 39 15.30 -2.11 12.48
CA VAL A 39 16.09 -0.99 13.01
C VAL A 39 16.74 -1.48 14.30
N PRO A 40 18.08 -1.45 14.44
CA PRO A 40 18.71 -1.83 15.70
C PRO A 40 18.21 -0.95 16.84
N PHE A 41 17.99 -1.55 18.01
CA PHE A 41 17.30 -0.90 19.14
C PHE A 41 17.94 0.44 19.54
N GLU A 42 19.27 0.51 19.56
CA GLU A 42 20.02 1.73 19.90
C GLU A 42 19.67 2.89 18.95
N PHE A 43 19.62 2.64 17.64
CA PHE A 43 19.23 3.65 16.67
C PHE A 43 17.73 3.98 16.73
N TYR A 44 16.90 3.01 17.08
CA TYR A 44 15.46 3.21 17.19
C TYR A 44 15.11 4.23 18.28
N LEU A 45 15.82 4.22 19.42
CA LEU A 45 15.58 5.15 20.53
C LEU A 45 15.77 6.62 20.12
N ASP A 46 16.76 6.87 19.25
CA ASP A 46 17.14 8.20 18.77
C ASP A 46 16.28 8.70 17.60
N LEU A 47 15.42 7.85 17.03
CA LEU A 47 14.54 8.27 15.94
C LEU A 47 13.48 9.28 16.41
N PRO A 48 13.13 10.27 15.57
CA PRO A 48 11.94 11.09 15.78
C PRO A 48 10.68 10.23 15.92
N GLU A 49 9.70 10.71 16.70
CA GLU A 49 8.46 9.96 16.99
C GLU A 49 7.69 9.59 15.71
N GLU A 50 7.69 10.45 14.70
CA GLU A 50 7.08 10.14 13.39
C GLU A 50 7.78 8.99 12.65
N GLU A 51 9.09 8.83 12.80
CA GLU A 51 9.85 7.76 12.16
C GLU A 51 9.62 6.44 12.90
N LYS A 52 9.59 6.48 14.24
CA LYS A 52 9.18 5.34 15.07
C LYS A 52 7.78 4.87 14.69
N ALA A 53 6.83 5.79 14.59
CA ALA A 53 5.45 5.49 14.21
C ALA A 53 5.34 4.94 12.78
N PHE A 54 6.17 5.43 11.84
CA PHE A 54 6.23 4.87 10.50
C PHE A 54 6.75 3.43 10.50
N VAL A 55 7.85 3.14 11.20
CA VAL A 55 8.41 1.79 11.32
C VAL A 55 7.43 0.84 11.99
N GLU A 56 6.84 1.22 13.12
CA GLU A 56 5.84 0.38 13.81
C GLU A 56 4.59 0.18 12.93
N GLY A 57 4.11 1.25 12.29
CA GLY A 57 2.99 1.19 11.37
C GLY A 57 3.25 0.26 10.18
N PHE A 58 4.48 0.26 9.66
CA PHE A 58 4.90 -0.61 8.58
C PHE A 58 5.04 -2.08 9.01
N ASN A 59 5.60 -2.36 10.18
CA ASN A 59 5.72 -3.74 10.64
C ASN A 59 4.34 -4.35 10.95
N LYS A 60 3.43 -3.58 11.56
CA LYS A 60 2.03 -3.99 11.74
C LYS A 60 1.28 -4.20 10.43
N TYR A 61 1.67 -3.46 9.39
CA TYR A 61 1.13 -3.61 8.05
C TYR A 61 1.51 -4.97 7.44
N ILE A 62 2.74 -5.44 7.72
CA ILE A 62 3.22 -6.78 7.32
C ILE A 62 2.50 -7.88 8.09
N ASP A 63 2.28 -7.68 9.38
CA ASP A 63 1.53 -8.61 10.24
C ASP A 63 0.06 -8.80 9.81
N GLY A 64 -0.45 -7.95 8.91
CA GLY A 64 -1.87 -7.87 8.59
C GLY A 64 -2.71 -7.22 9.70
N ASP A 65 -2.09 -6.64 10.73
CA ASP A 65 -2.74 -5.80 11.75
C ASP A 65 -3.07 -4.41 11.16
N PHE A 66 -4.00 -4.38 10.22
CA PHE A 66 -4.40 -3.14 9.54
C PHE A 66 -5.02 -2.12 10.51
N LYS A 67 -5.64 -2.54 11.61
CA LYS A 67 -6.19 -1.60 12.61
C LYS A 67 -5.07 -0.93 13.41
N GLY A 68 -4.08 -1.69 13.85
CA GLY A 68 -2.90 -1.15 14.54
C GLY A 68 -2.04 -0.31 13.59
N SER A 69 -1.77 -0.81 12.39
CA SER A 69 -1.06 -0.07 11.34
C SER A 69 -1.71 1.28 11.06
N ARG A 70 -3.05 1.32 10.93
CA ARG A 70 -3.82 2.56 10.78
C ARG A 70 -3.54 3.57 11.89
N ARG A 71 -3.45 3.12 13.15
CA ARG A 71 -3.25 3.99 14.32
C ARG A 71 -1.86 4.62 14.32
N GLU A 72 -0.84 3.83 14.01
CA GLU A 72 0.55 4.30 14.00
C GLU A 72 0.82 5.19 12.79
N LEU A 73 0.41 4.78 11.59
CA LEU A 73 0.60 5.56 10.37
C LEU A 73 -0.08 6.94 10.42
N ALA A 74 -1.20 7.07 11.15
CA ALA A 74 -1.87 8.35 11.36
C ALA A 74 -0.99 9.38 12.10
N LYS A 75 -0.06 8.93 12.96
CA LYS A 75 0.88 9.81 13.69
C LYS A 75 1.99 10.34 12.78
N SER A 76 2.33 9.60 11.72
CA SER A 76 3.41 9.94 10.78
C SER A 76 2.94 10.59 9.47
N ALA A 77 1.68 10.39 9.08
CA ALA A 77 1.16 10.77 7.75
C ALA A 77 1.20 12.28 7.43
N SER A 78 1.32 13.15 8.42
CA SER A 78 1.48 14.60 8.19
C SER A 78 2.91 15.01 7.86
N LYS A 79 3.90 14.17 8.17
CA LYS A 79 5.33 14.46 8.01
C LYS A 79 6.02 13.55 6.99
N ILE A 80 5.54 12.31 6.84
CA ILE A 80 6.13 11.29 5.97
C ILE A 80 5.13 10.96 4.85
N PRO A 81 5.37 11.38 3.60
CA PRO A 81 4.48 11.11 2.48
C PRO A 81 4.23 9.61 2.27
N GLU A 82 5.24 8.76 2.39
CA GLU A 82 5.10 7.31 2.28
C GLU A 82 4.15 6.75 3.35
N ALA A 83 4.19 7.30 4.58
CA ALA A 83 3.25 6.93 5.63
C ALA A 83 1.81 7.35 5.27
N LYS A 84 1.65 8.52 4.63
CA LYS A 84 0.35 9.00 4.14
C LYS A 84 -0.22 8.08 3.05
N TYR A 85 0.63 7.63 2.13
CA TYR A 85 0.26 6.64 1.11
C TYR A 85 -0.19 5.32 1.75
N MET A 86 0.63 4.74 2.63
CA MET A 86 0.29 3.50 3.32
C MET A 86 -0.99 3.64 4.14
N PHE A 87 -1.16 4.77 4.82
CA PHE A 87 -2.37 5.06 5.58
C PHE A 87 -3.61 5.06 4.68
N ALA A 88 -3.51 5.62 3.47
CA ALA A 88 -4.60 5.55 2.50
C ALA A 88 -4.90 4.09 2.09
N LEU A 89 -3.88 3.28 1.79
CA LEU A 89 -4.05 1.86 1.42
C LEU A 89 -4.71 1.06 2.55
N VAL A 90 -4.29 1.25 3.80
CA VAL A 90 -4.92 0.62 4.97
C VAL A 90 -6.40 1.01 5.07
N ASN A 91 -6.74 2.29 4.88
CA ASN A 91 -8.14 2.71 4.91
C ASN A 91 -8.95 2.06 3.78
N ILE A 92 -8.38 1.87 2.58
CA ILE A 92 -9.04 1.15 1.48
C ILE A 92 -9.33 -0.31 1.88
N VAL A 93 -8.34 -1.04 2.40
CA VAL A 93 -8.52 -2.44 2.84
C VAL A 93 -9.58 -2.55 3.95
N LEU A 94 -9.65 -1.55 4.82
CA LEU A 94 -10.65 -1.49 5.90
C LEU A 94 -12.03 -0.97 5.44
N GLY A 95 -12.23 -0.69 4.16
CA GLY A 95 -13.50 -0.17 3.60
C GLY A 95 -13.78 1.31 3.93
N LYS A 96 -12.78 2.05 4.40
CA LYS A 96 -12.84 3.48 4.75
C LYS A 96 -12.45 4.35 3.57
N PHE A 97 -13.18 4.20 2.46
CA PHE A 97 -12.85 4.84 1.18
C PHE A 97 -12.86 6.37 1.26
N ARG A 98 -13.79 6.95 2.03
CA ARG A 98 -13.89 8.41 2.16
C ARG A 98 -12.65 9.01 2.82
N GLU A 99 -12.13 8.38 3.86
CA GLU A 99 -10.89 8.78 4.53
C GLU A 99 -9.69 8.61 3.60
N ALA A 100 -9.63 7.51 2.85
CA ALA A 100 -8.58 7.31 1.84
C ALA A 100 -8.61 8.39 0.75
N GLN A 101 -9.80 8.79 0.30
CA GLN A 101 -9.99 9.87 -0.66
C GLN A 101 -9.44 11.22 -0.15
N PHE A 102 -9.74 11.57 1.11
CA PHE A 102 -9.19 12.79 1.71
C PHE A 102 -7.66 12.76 1.84
N LEU A 103 -7.08 11.59 2.11
CA LEU A 103 -5.63 11.44 2.16
C LEU A 103 -5.02 11.62 0.75
N LEU A 104 -5.66 11.12 -0.30
CA LEU A 104 -5.09 11.09 -1.65
C LEU A 104 -5.34 12.34 -2.49
N ALA A 105 -6.26 13.23 -2.11
CA ALA A 105 -6.70 14.39 -2.91
C ALA A 105 -5.56 15.26 -3.50
N ASP A 106 -4.47 15.44 -2.76
CA ASP A 106 -3.28 16.21 -3.19
C ASP A 106 -1.98 15.43 -2.98
N PHE A 107 -2.06 14.10 -2.97
CA PHE A 107 -0.89 13.27 -2.73
C PHE A 107 0.06 13.29 -3.94
N LYS A 108 1.35 13.53 -3.67
CA LYS A 108 2.42 13.40 -4.66
C LYS A 108 3.29 12.19 -4.30
N PRO A 109 3.64 11.33 -5.28
CA PRO A 109 4.55 10.22 -5.02
C PRO A 109 5.90 10.73 -4.52
N GLU A 110 6.33 10.21 -3.38
CA GLU A 110 7.70 10.33 -2.90
C GLU A 110 8.21 8.94 -2.52
N TRP A 111 9.50 8.71 -2.73
CA TRP A 111 10.10 7.38 -2.63
C TRP A 111 11.28 7.30 -1.64
N LYS A 112 11.57 8.38 -0.92
CA LYS A 112 12.76 8.49 -0.07
C LYS A 112 12.91 7.31 0.90
N ARG A 113 11.84 6.92 1.59
CA ARG A 113 11.84 5.79 2.53
C ARG A 113 11.75 4.43 1.83
N TYR A 114 11.06 4.33 0.70
CA TYR A 114 11.01 3.08 -0.07
C TYR A 114 12.34 2.76 -0.76
N ILE A 115 13.13 3.76 -1.15
CA ILE A 115 14.49 3.57 -1.66
C ILE A 115 15.43 3.08 -0.55
N GLN A 116 15.26 3.59 0.67
CA GLN A 116 16.07 3.16 1.81
C GLN A 116 15.76 1.73 2.25
N THR A 117 14.48 1.36 2.22
CA THR A 117 14.02 0.05 2.71
C THR A 117 13.95 -1.02 1.63
N TRP A 118 13.94 -0.62 0.35
CA TRP A 118 13.69 -1.51 -0.79
C TRP A 118 12.39 -2.30 -0.62
N ARG A 119 11.38 -1.69 0.01
CA ARG A 119 10.06 -2.27 0.25
C ARG A 119 9.00 -1.34 -0.30
N VAL A 120 8.17 -1.87 -1.19
CA VAL A 120 7.14 -1.11 -1.89
C VAL A 120 5.79 -1.75 -1.62
N PRO A 121 4.93 -1.09 -0.82
CA PRO A 121 3.55 -1.54 -0.64
C PRO A 121 2.75 -1.39 -1.93
N VAL A 122 2.06 -2.44 -2.34
CA VAL A 122 1.24 -2.52 -3.56
C VAL A 122 -0.14 -3.02 -3.21
N LEU A 123 -1.16 -2.22 -3.51
CA LEU A 123 -2.55 -2.62 -3.31
C LEU A 123 -2.96 -3.59 -4.41
N VAL A 124 -3.50 -4.74 -4.02
CA VAL A 124 -3.91 -5.80 -4.94
C VAL A 124 -5.43 -5.88 -4.93
N VAL A 125 -6.03 -5.53 -6.06
CA VAL A 125 -7.48 -5.53 -6.25
C VAL A 125 -7.85 -6.66 -7.21
N PRO A 126 -8.44 -7.77 -6.72
CA PRO A 126 -8.77 -8.91 -7.57
C PRO A 126 -9.87 -8.56 -8.57
N PHE A 127 -9.78 -9.14 -9.76
CA PHE A 127 -10.86 -9.10 -10.74
C PHE A 127 -12.04 -9.94 -10.25
N GLN A 128 -13.25 -9.64 -10.75
CA GLN A 128 -14.46 -10.40 -10.51
C GLN A 128 -14.32 -11.85 -10.99
N THR A 129 -13.54 -12.11 -12.04
CA THR A 129 -13.20 -13.47 -12.50
C THR A 129 -12.33 -14.20 -11.48
N GLY A 130 -11.37 -13.51 -10.86
CA GLY A 130 -10.49 -13.99 -9.79
C GLY A 130 -9.19 -14.66 -10.26
N ASP A 131 -8.97 -14.75 -11.57
CA ASP A 131 -7.72 -15.25 -12.18
C ASP A 131 -6.62 -14.17 -12.20
N LYS A 132 -7.02 -12.90 -12.28
CA LYS A 132 -6.14 -11.73 -12.33
C LYS A 132 -6.45 -10.74 -11.22
N ALA A 133 -5.49 -9.86 -10.97
CA ALA A 133 -5.66 -8.68 -10.14
C ALA A 133 -5.01 -7.46 -10.80
N LEU A 134 -5.55 -6.30 -10.45
CA LEU A 134 -4.89 -5.02 -10.65
C LEU A 134 -3.95 -4.78 -9.45
N TYR A 135 -2.65 -4.74 -9.74
CA TYR A 135 -1.60 -4.40 -8.80
C TYR A 135 -1.34 -2.90 -8.92
N ILE A 136 -1.64 -2.14 -7.87
CA ILE A 136 -1.56 -0.69 -7.83
C ILE A 136 -0.35 -0.27 -6.99
N SER A 137 0.65 0.29 -7.66
CA SER A 137 1.91 0.76 -7.06
C SER A 137 1.88 2.27 -6.81
N ILE A 138 2.96 2.82 -6.25
CA ILE A 138 3.18 4.26 -6.05
C ILE A 138 3.83 4.91 -7.29
N ASP A 139 3.18 4.75 -8.44
CA ASP A 139 3.53 5.41 -9.71
C ASP A 139 2.35 6.25 -10.25
N GLU A 140 2.56 6.95 -11.37
CA GLU A 140 1.53 7.85 -11.94
C GLU A 140 0.23 7.11 -12.29
N LYS A 141 0.33 5.97 -12.98
CA LYS A 141 -0.83 5.11 -13.29
C LYS A 141 -1.49 4.57 -12.02
N GLY A 142 -0.70 4.28 -10.98
CA GLY A 142 -1.18 3.80 -9.70
C GLY A 142 -2.00 4.84 -8.96
N LEU A 143 -1.58 6.10 -8.98
CA LEU A 143 -2.40 7.19 -8.42
C LEU A 143 -3.71 7.38 -9.17
N GLN A 144 -3.68 7.31 -10.51
CA GLN A 144 -4.90 7.35 -11.32
C GLN A 144 -5.81 6.15 -10.99
N ALA A 145 -5.25 4.94 -10.87
CA ALA A 145 -5.98 3.74 -10.48
C ALA A 145 -6.61 3.86 -9.09
N LEU A 146 -5.90 4.41 -8.10
CA LEU A 146 -6.44 4.65 -6.76
C LEU A 146 -7.62 5.61 -6.80
N ASN A 147 -7.52 6.71 -7.55
CA ASN A 147 -8.62 7.67 -7.66
C ASN A 147 -9.86 7.02 -8.28
N TYR A 148 -9.69 6.27 -9.37
CA TYR A 148 -10.79 5.53 -9.98
C TYR A 148 -11.40 4.46 -9.06
N LEU A 149 -10.57 3.76 -8.29
CA LEU A 149 -11.04 2.81 -7.29
C LEU A 149 -11.89 3.51 -6.21
N LEU A 150 -11.45 4.68 -5.75
CA LEU A 150 -12.17 5.49 -4.77
C LEU A 150 -13.46 6.11 -5.32
N GLU A 151 -13.56 6.30 -6.63
CA GLU A 151 -14.80 6.66 -7.35
C GLU A 151 -15.76 5.46 -7.50
N GLY A 152 -15.34 4.26 -7.09
CA GLY A 152 -16.16 3.05 -7.11
C GLY A 152 -16.06 2.23 -8.40
N LYS A 153 -15.05 2.46 -9.25
CA LYS A 153 -14.81 1.63 -10.43
C LYS A 153 -14.24 0.26 -10.05
N SER A 154 -14.61 -0.77 -10.79
CA SER A 154 -14.03 -2.11 -10.66
C SER A 154 -12.59 -2.18 -11.18
N ALA A 155 -11.83 -3.19 -10.75
CA ALA A 155 -10.44 -3.39 -11.18
C ALA A 155 -10.31 -3.55 -12.71
N GLU A 156 -11.29 -4.20 -13.34
CA GLU A 156 -11.38 -4.40 -14.78
C GLU A 156 -11.60 -3.08 -15.53
N GLU A 157 -12.55 -2.27 -15.06
CA GLU A 157 -12.81 -0.95 -15.65
C GLU A 157 -11.58 -0.05 -15.53
N ILE A 158 -10.90 -0.08 -14.38
CA ILE A 158 -9.67 0.68 -14.16
C ILE A 158 -8.57 0.22 -15.11
N ALA A 159 -8.33 -1.09 -15.21
CA ALA A 159 -7.33 -1.64 -16.11
C ALA A 159 -7.59 -1.23 -17.57
N PHE A 160 -8.86 -1.30 -18.00
CA PHE A 160 -9.27 -0.86 -19.32
C PHE A 160 -9.02 0.64 -19.55
N LEU A 161 -9.43 1.50 -18.61
CA LEU A 161 -9.24 2.95 -18.69
C LEU A 161 -7.77 3.37 -18.75
N LEU A 162 -6.89 2.61 -18.09
CA LEU A 162 -5.45 2.89 -18.02
C LEU A 162 -4.61 2.19 -19.09
N GLY A 163 -5.25 1.38 -19.95
CA GLY A 163 -4.58 0.58 -20.98
C GLY A 163 -3.54 -0.38 -20.38
N LEU A 164 -3.96 -1.16 -19.37
CA LEU A 164 -3.15 -2.15 -18.65
C LEU A 164 -3.51 -3.59 -19.01
#